data_AF-A0A2I0JDL8-F1
#
_entry.id   AF-A0A2I0JDL8-F1
#
_cell.length_a   1.000
_cell.length_b   1.000
_cell.length_c   1.000
_cell.angle_alpha   90.00
_cell.angle_beta   90.00
_cell.angle_gamma   90.00
#
_symmetry.space_group_name_H-M   'P 1'
#
loop_
_entity.id
_entity.type
_entity.pdbx_description
1 polymer ?
#
loop_
_entity_poly.entity_id
_entity_poly.type
_entity_poly.pdbx_seq_one_letter_code
_entity_poly.pdbx_strand_id
1 'polypeptide(L)'
;MCKTIEVAVLDHRELSPHPVALSPPSGDEPHYIPPLNFAMVDNGIFRSGFPDSANFSFIQSLGLRSIICLCPEPYPETNMEFLKSNGIKLFQFGIEGYKGESCCNTSI
;
A
#
# COMPACT_ATOMS: atom_id res chain seq x y z
N MET A 1 -4.41 10.68 23.98
CA MET A 1 -4.15 11.71 22.94
C MET A 1 -4.55 11.11 21.60
N CYS A 2 -5.76 11.37 21.14
CA CYS A 2 -6.24 10.88 19.83
C CYS A 2 -5.59 11.72 18.73
N LYS A 3 -4.81 11.08 17.84
CA LYS A 3 -4.21 11.78 16.69
C LYS A 3 -5.22 11.77 15.55
N THR A 4 -5.83 12.92 15.27
CA THR A 4 -6.70 13.10 14.10
C THR A 4 -5.83 13.20 12.86
N ILE A 5 -6.12 12.36 11.85
CA ILE A 5 -5.48 12.43 10.54
C ILE A 5 -6.44 13.21 9.62
N GLU A 6 -6.01 14.36 9.13
CA GLU A 6 -6.78 15.14 8.14
C GLU A 6 -6.52 14.58 6.73
N VAL A 7 -7.61 14.22 6.04
CA VAL A 7 -7.56 13.72 4.66
C VAL A 7 -7.58 14.91 3.72
N ALA A 8 -6.49 15.11 2.96
CA ALA A 8 -6.46 16.12 1.91
C ALA A 8 -7.26 15.63 0.69
N VAL A 9 -8.35 16.33 0.35
CA VAL A 9 -9.15 16.09 -0.85
C VAL A 9 -8.34 16.51 -2.08
N LEU A 10 -8.02 15.55 -2.95
CA LEU A 10 -7.46 15.81 -4.27
C LEU A 10 -8.61 15.97 -5.26
N ASP A 11 -8.78 17.16 -5.85
CA ASP A 11 -9.80 17.44 -6.87
C ASP A 11 -9.46 16.68 -8.17
N HIS A 12 -10.21 15.62 -8.45
CA HIS A 12 -10.18 14.90 -9.73
C HIS A 12 -11.22 15.52 -10.67
N ARG A 13 -10.86 16.60 -11.35
CA ARG A 13 -11.62 17.09 -12.51
C ARG A 13 -10.80 16.94 -13.78
N GLU A 14 -10.84 15.74 -14.35
CA GLU A 14 -10.97 15.45 -15.79
C GLU A 14 -10.53 14.01 -16.08
N LEU A 15 -11.49 13.08 -16.06
CA LEU A 15 -11.40 11.86 -16.85
C LEU A 15 -12.78 11.63 -17.47
N SER A 16 -13.00 12.26 -18.63
CA SER A 16 -14.10 11.89 -19.53
C SER A 16 -13.79 10.51 -20.14
N PRO A 17 -14.77 9.59 -20.28
CA PRO A 17 -14.53 8.28 -20.87
C PRO A 17 -14.49 8.41 -22.40
N HIS A 18 -13.30 8.57 -22.96
CA HIS A 18 -13.09 8.35 -24.39
C HIS A 18 -12.79 6.86 -24.63
N PRO A 19 -13.46 6.20 -25.61
CA PRO A 19 -13.19 4.81 -25.91
C PRO A 19 -11.82 4.71 -26.60
N VAL A 20 -10.80 4.28 -25.86
CA VAL A 20 -9.47 4.04 -26.43
C VAL A 20 -9.50 2.69 -27.15
N ALA A 21 -9.28 2.74 -28.46
CA ALA A 21 -9.18 1.57 -29.33
C ALA A 21 -8.07 0.63 -28.83
N LEU A 22 -8.38 -0.67 -28.78
CA LEU A 22 -7.47 -1.75 -28.44
C LEU A 22 -6.31 -1.83 -29.45
N SER A 23 -5.15 -1.28 -29.10
CA SER A 23 -3.86 -1.72 -29.64
C SER A 23 -3.43 -3.01 -28.92
N PRO A 24 -2.83 -3.99 -29.62
CA PRO A 24 -2.37 -5.23 -29.00
C PRO A 24 -1.30 -4.92 -27.94
N PRO A 25 -1.27 -5.64 -26.80
CA PRO A 25 -0.28 -5.39 -25.76
C PRO A 25 1.10 -5.79 -26.28
N SER A 26 1.94 -4.78 -26.55
CA SER A 26 3.39 -4.93 -26.62
C SER A 26 3.83 -5.60 -25.31
N GLY A 27 4.55 -6.72 -25.40
CA GLY A 27 4.80 -7.66 -24.30
C GLY A 27 5.75 -7.19 -23.19
N ASP A 28 5.67 -5.93 -22.77
CA ASP A 28 6.48 -5.31 -21.74
C ASP A 28 5.60 -4.57 -20.71
N GLU A 29 4.44 -5.15 -20.35
CA GLU A 29 3.65 -4.64 -19.23
C GLU A 29 4.34 -5.04 -17.91
N PRO A 30 4.65 -4.08 -17.02
CA PRO A 30 5.27 -4.38 -15.74
C PRO A 30 4.35 -5.31 -14.92
N HIS A 31 4.83 -6.53 -14.67
CA HIS A 31 4.14 -7.50 -13.81
C HIS A 31 4.21 -7.04 -12.36
N TYR A 32 3.16 -6.39 -11.88
CA TYR A 32 3.03 -6.02 -10.48
C TYR A 32 2.36 -7.11 -9.66
N ILE A 33 2.90 -7.39 -8.48
CA ILE A 33 2.34 -8.36 -7.53
C ILE A 33 1.68 -7.59 -6.38
N PRO A 34 0.34 -7.53 -6.30
CA PRO A 34 -0.32 -6.87 -5.18
C PRO A 34 -0.10 -7.65 -3.88
N PRO A 35 -0.01 -6.98 -2.72
CA PRO A 35 0.04 -7.66 -1.44
C PRO A 35 -1.23 -8.48 -1.18
N LEU A 36 -1.14 -9.43 -0.24
CA LEU A 36 -2.28 -10.25 0.17
C LEU A 36 -3.49 -9.38 0.53
N ASN A 37 -4.70 -9.79 0.15
CA ASN A 37 -5.95 -9.09 0.47
C ASN A 37 -5.96 -7.59 0.08
N PHE A 38 -5.20 -7.20 -0.95
CA PHE A 38 -5.20 -5.83 -1.44
C PHE A 38 -6.55 -5.45 -2.06
N ALA A 39 -7.08 -4.29 -1.67
CA ALA A 39 -8.27 -3.69 -2.29
C ALA A 39 -8.28 -2.17 -2.08
N MET A 40 -8.93 -1.45 -3.00
CA MET A 40 -9.30 -0.05 -2.79
C MET A 40 -10.51 -0.01 -1.84
N VAL A 41 -10.43 0.85 -0.83
CA VAL A 41 -11.53 1.11 0.11
C VAL A 41 -12.30 2.36 -0.30
N ASP A 42 -11.55 3.40 -0.67
CA ASP A 42 -12.06 4.68 -1.16
C ASP A 42 -10.97 5.33 -2.04
N ASN A 43 -11.29 6.46 -2.67
CA ASN A 43 -10.36 7.21 -3.51
C ASN A 43 -9.08 7.57 -2.74
N GLY A 44 -7.95 7.00 -3.14
CA GLY A 44 -6.66 7.19 -2.48
C GLY A 44 -6.50 6.45 -1.15
N ILE A 45 -7.44 5.57 -0.79
CA ILE A 45 -7.40 4.75 0.43
C ILE A 45 -7.41 3.26 0.03
N PHE A 46 -6.39 2.54 0.46
CA PHE A 46 -6.20 1.13 0.17
C PHE A 46 -6.06 0.33 1.45
N ARG A 47 -6.42 -0.95 1.39
CA ARG A 47 -6.18 -1.94 2.45
C ARG A 47 -5.40 -3.11 1.86
N SER A 48 -4.60 -3.76 2.69
CA SER A 48 -3.96 -5.04 2.38
C SER A 48 -3.56 -5.76 3.65
N GLY A 49 -3.09 -6.99 3.50
CA GLY A 49 -2.22 -7.66 4.46
C GLY A 49 -0.82 -7.05 4.47
N PHE A 50 0.09 -7.70 5.19
CA PHE A 50 1.45 -7.22 5.35
C PHE A 50 2.22 -7.34 4.03
N PRO A 51 2.87 -6.27 3.53
CA PRO A 51 3.62 -6.32 2.28
C PRO A 51 5.00 -6.96 2.46
N ASP A 52 5.43 -7.73 1.46
CA ASP A 52 6.79 -8.21 1.30
C ASP A 52 7.53 -7.48 0.17
N SER A 53 8.79 -7.84 -0.04
CA SER A 53 9.64 -7.22 -1.06
C SER A 53 9.14 -7.45 -2.49
N ALA A 54 8.42 -8.55 -2.77
CA ALA A 54 7.84 -8.81 -4.08
C ALA A 54 6.69 -7.84 -4.40
N ASN A 55 6.07 -7.24 -3.37
CA ASN A 55 4.99 -6.27 -3.55
C ASN A 55 5.48 -4.82 -3.73
N PHE A 56 6.76 -4.52 -3.48
CA PHE A 56 7.24 -3.13 -3.44
C PHE A 56 7.02 -2.37 -4.75
N SER A 57 7.24 -3.02 -5.91
CA SER A 57 6.98 -2.40 -7.20
C SER A 57 5.52 -2.00 -7.39
N PHE A 58 4.58 -2.81 -6.86
CA PHE A 58 3.16 -2.48 -6.88
C PHE A 58 2.83 -1.33 -5.93
N ILE A 59 3.37 -1.34 -4.71
CA ILE A 59 3.11 -0.28 -3.73
C ILE A 59 3.67 1.07 -4.22
N GLN A 60 4.81 1.06 -4.90
CA GLN A 60 5.41 2.24 -5.49
C GLN A 60 4.52 2.84 -6.58
N SER A 61 3.90 2.01 -7.43
CA SER A 61 3.04 2.50 -8.51
C SER A 61 1.75 3.18 -8.02
N LEU A 62 1.33 2.89 -6.78
CA LEU A 62 0.18 3.57 -6.15
C LEU A 62 0.45 5.03 -5.76
N GLY A 63 1.71 5.48 -5.71
CA GLY A 63 2.05 6.86 -5.33
C GLY A 63 1.65 7.21 -3.89
N LEU A 64 1.75 6.26 -2.96
CA LEU A 64 1.34 6.46 -1.57
C LEU A 64 2.18 7.54 -0.87
N ARG A 65 1.52 8.34 -0.03
CA ARG A 65 2.20 9.31 0.86
C ARG A 65 2.46 8.76 2.25
N SER A 66 1.65 7.78 2.66
CA SER A 66 1.70 7.23 4.01
C SER A 66 1.11 5.83 4.08
N ILE A 67 1.57 5.05 5.05
CA ILE A 67 1.04 3.72 5.39
C ILE A 67 0.64 3.71 6.86
N ILE A 68 -0.49 3.07 7.15
CA ILE A 68 -0.94 2.78 8.51
C ILE A 68 -0.69 1.30 8.79
N CYS A 69 0.14 0.99 9.79
CA CYS A 69 0.37 -0.37 10.26
C CYS A 69 -0.32 -0.59 11.60
N LEU A 70 -1.11 -1.65 11.70
CA LEU A 70 -1.87 -2.01 12.90
C LEU A 70 -1.19 -3.10 13.74
N CYS A 71 -0.06 -3.62 13.28
CA CYS A 71 0.67 -4.67 13.98
C CYS A 71 1.52 -4.06 15.13
N PRO A 72 1.55 -4.68 16.32
CA PRO A 72 2.32 -4.18 17.47
C PRO A 72 3.84 -4.42 17.32
N GLU A 73 4.24 -5.36 16.47
CA GLU A 73 5.64 -5.71 16.26
C GLU A 73 6.42 -4.61 15.52
N PRO A 74 7.73 -4.48 15.76
CA PRO A 74 8.58 -3.57 14.98
C PRO A 74 8.45 -3.81 13.48
N TYR A 75 8.35 -2.73 12.71
CA TYR A 75 8.28 -2.82 11.25
C TYR A 75 9.63 -3.32 10.68
N PRO A 76 9.66 -4.32 9.78
CA PRO A 76 10.89 -4.88 9.24
C PRO A 76 11.78 -3.84 8.58
N GLU A 77 13.10 -3.98 8.74
CA GLU A 77 14.10 -3.02 8.25
C GLU A 77 14.04 -2.83 6.74
N THR A 78 13.95 -3.93 5.97
CA THR A 78 13.80 -3.90 4.51
C THR A 78 12.60 -3.05 4.06
N ASN A 79 11.46 -3.18 4.75
CA ASN A 79 10.29 -2.38 4.43
C ASN A 79 10.50 -0.92 4.85
N MET A 80 11.09 -0.66 6.02
CA MET A 80 11.42 0.69 6.47
C MET A 80 12.32 1.44 5.48
N GLU A 81 13.33 0.77 4.91
CA GLU A 81 14.21 1.33 3.89
C GLU A 81 13.46 1.67 2.59
N PHE A 82 12.58 0.78 2.16
CA PHE A 82 11.69 1.04 1.01
C PHE A 82 10.81 2.28 1.26
N LEU A 83 10.18 2.39 2.44
CA LEU A 83 9.35 3.54 2.79
C LEU A 83 10.15 4.85 2.79
N LYS A 84 11.33 4.85 3.41
CA LYS A 84 12.22 6.02 3.44
C LYS A 84 12.64 6.45 2.03
N SER A 85 13.04 5.50 1.19
CA SER A 85 13.50 5.78 -0.18
C SER A 85 12.42 6.34 -1.08
N ASN A 86 11.15 6.02 -0.80
CA ASN A 86 9.99 6.50 -1.56
C ASN A 86 9.25 7.66 -0.87
N GLY A 87 9.78 8.20 0.23
CA GLY A 87 9.15 9.31 0.95
C GLY A 87 7.80 8.96 1.61
N ILE A 88 7.57 7.67 1.89
CA ILE A 88 6.32 7.18 2.48
C ILE A 88 6.43 7.26 4.01
N LYS A 89 5.48 7.94 4.65
CA LYS A 89 5.43 8.06 6.12
C LYS A 89 4.71 6.87 6.75
N LEU A 90 5.37 6.18 7.67
CA LEU A 90 4.74 5.12 8.47
C LEU A 90 4.04 5.71 9.71
N PHE A 91 2.78 5.33 9.91
CA PHE A 91 2.04 5.53 11.15
C PHE A 91 1.71 4.16 11.75
N GLN A 92 2.28 3.85 12.91
CA GLN A 92 2.08 2.56 13.56
C GLN A 92 1.20 2.71 14.80
N PHE A 93 0.11 1.95 14.82
CA PHE A 93 -0.85 1.88 15.91
C PHE A 93 -1.06 0.41 16.26
N GLY A 94 -0.12 -0.18 16.98
CA GLY A 94 -0.17 -1.59 17.35
C GLY A 94 -1.45 -1.94 18.10
N ILE A 95 -2.18 -2.92 17.58
CA ILE A 95 -3.37 -3.50 18.22
C ILE A 95 -3.07 -4.97 18.48
N GLU A 96 -3.35 -5.46 19.69
CA GLU A 96 -3.23 -6.88 19.99
C GLU A 96 -4.26 -7.69 19.18
N GLY A 97 -3.75 -8.64 18.38
CA GLY A 97 -4.58 -9.60 17.67
C GLY A 97 -5.14 -10.65 18.63
N TYR A 98 -6.39 -11.07 18.40
CA TYR A 98 -7.05 -12.12 19.20
C TYR A 98 -6.51 -13.53 18.93
N LYS A 99 -5.85 -13.75 17.78
CA LYS A 99 -5.28 -15.03 17.36
C LYS A 99 -3.76 -14.88 17.31
N GLY A 100 -3.04 -15.66 18.11
CA GLY A 100 -1.62 -15.48 18.42
C GLY A 100 -0.62 -15.78 17.29
N GLU A 101 -0.83 -15.22 16.11
CA GLU A 101 0.11 -15.28 14.98
C GLU A 101 0.51 -13.85 14.60
N SER A 102 1.76 -13.52 14.89
CA SER A 102 2.40 -12.23 14.59
C SER A 102 2.41 -11.93 13.08
N CYS A 103 2.04 -10.71 12.69
CA CYS A 103 1.98 -10.28 11.29
C CYS A 103 3.29 -10.46 10.50
N CYS A 104 4.44 -10.40 11.19
CA CYS A 104 5.76 -10.27 10.57
C CYS A 104 6.51 -11.60 10.37
N ASN A 105 5.97 -12.75 10.81
CA ASN A 105 6.72 -14.02 10.84
C ASN A 105 6.43 -14.99 9.68
N THR A 106 5.88 -14.53 8.56
CA THR A 106 5.79 -15.37 7.35
C THR A 106 6.90 -15.01 6.38
N SER A 107 8.11 -15.48 6.67
CA SER A 107 9.09 -15.84 5.65
C SER A 107 9.08 -17.37 5.60
N ILE A 108 8.55 -17.95 4.52
CA ILE A 108 8.68 -19.38 4.22
C ILE A 108 10.11 -19.63 3.72
#